data_AF-A0A961K0E9-F1
#
_entry.id   AF-A0A961K0E9-F1
#
_cell.length_a   1.000
_cell.length_b   1.000
_cell.length_c   1.000
_cell.angle_alpha   90.00
_cell.angle_beta   90.00
_cell.angle_gamma   90.00
#
_symmetry.space_group_name_H-M   'P 1'
#
loop_
_entity.id
_entity.type
_entity.pdbx_description
1 polymer ?
#
loop_
_entity_poly.entity_id
_entity_poly.type
_entity_poly.pdbx_seq_one_letter_code
_entity_poly.pdbx_strand_id
1 'polypeptide(L)'
;MTRRILPLALPVAAALLLSACAEREHYAAELGFYQDGRLRWDVSGDYPTFEACKAAAVARHEVYVRQGREFSWACLLKDPATGAYSHRYR
;
A
#
# COMPACT_ATOMS: atom_id res chain seq x y z
N MET A 1 14.13 18.62 -65.62
CA MET A 1 13.61 19.26 -64.40
C MET A 1 13.15 18.18 -63.43
N THR A 2 13.92 18.07 -62.34
CA THR A 2 13.60 17.63 -60.97
C THR A 2 12.69 16.43 -60.70
N ARG A 3 13.34 15.30 -60.38
CA ARG A 3 12.88 14.16 -59.57
C ARG A 3 12.41 14.61 -58.18
N ARG A 4 11.39 13.97 -57.60
CA ARG A 4 11.37 13.54 -56.17
C ARG A 4 10.48 12.31 -55.99
N ILE A 5 11.13 11.15 -55.83
CA ILE A 5 10.61 9.99 -55.11
C ILE A 5 11.42 9.94 -53.82
N LEU A 6 10.78 9.92 -52.65
CA LEU A 6 11.13 9.00 -51.56
C LEU A 6 10.02 9.04 -50.48
N PRO A 7 9.48 7.87 -50.08
CA PRO A 7 8.60 7.72 -48.93
C PRO A 7 9.45 7.67 -47.65
N LEU A 8 9.01 8.31 -46.56
CA LEU A 8 9.65 8.05 -45.26
C LEU A 8 8.69 8.24 -44.08
N ALA A 9 8.54 7.13 -43.37
CA ALA A 9 8.36 7.03 -41.92
C ALA A 9 7.01 7.47 -41.30
N LEU A 10 6.18 6.45 -41.09
CA LEU A 10 5.45 6.22 -39.84
C LEU A 10 6.10 6.89 -38.62
N PRO A 11 5.30 7.51 -37.74
CA PRO A 11 5.54 7.41 -36.31
C PRO A 11 4.37 6.67 -35.65
N VAL A 12 4.14 5.41 -36.03
CA VAL A 12 3.40 4.44 -35.19
C VAL A 12 4.44 3.74 -34.32
N ALA A 13 5.05 4.43 -33.35
CA ALA A 13 6.03 3.79 -32.46
C ALA A 13 6.43 4.49 -31.15
N ALA A 14 6.07 5.76 -30.87
CA ALA A 14 6.80 6.51 -29.84
C ALA A 14 5.99 7.15 -28.69
N ALA A 15 4.76 6.69 -28.41
CA ALA A 15 4.06 7.11 -27.19
C ALA A 15 3.33 5.98 -26.45
N LEU A 16 3.65 4.72 -26.76
CA LEU A 16 3.52 3.67 -25.77
C LEU A 16 4.56 3.95 -24.67
N LEU A 17 4.19 3.73 -23.41
CA LEU A 17 5.00 3.89 -22.19
C LEU A 17 4.94 5.26 -21.51
N LEU A 18 3.75 5.88 -21.43
CA LEU A 18 3.37 6.47 -20.14
C LEU A 18 3.15 5.31 -19.17
N SER A 19 4.26 4.76 -18.70
CA SER A 19 4.29 3.95 -17.49
C SER A 19 3.85 4.87 -16.36
N ALA A 20 2.54 5.00 -16.20
CA ALA A 20 1.96 5.31 -14.92
C ALA A 20 2.40 4.17 -14.01
N CYS A 21 3.62 4.29 -13.48
CA CYS A 21 3.96 3.79 -12.17
C CYS A 21 3.01 4.52 -11.22
N ALA A 22 1.75 4.08 -11.21
CA ALA A 22 0.89 4.27 -10.07
C ALA A 22 1.66 3.55 -8.96
N GLU A 23 2.46 4.30 -8.21
CA GLU A 23 3.00 3.85 -6.95
C GLU A 23 1.79 3.38 -6.15
N ARG A 24 1.58 2.06 -6.14
CA ARG A 24 0.44 1.49 -5.44
C ARG A 24 0.76 1.74 -3.98
N GLU A 25 -0.07 2.52 -3.33
CA GLU A 25 0.01 2.69 -1.89
C GLU A 25 -0.14 1.32 -1.23
N HIS A 26 0.87 0.93 -0.45
CA HIS A 26 0.82 -0.29 0.33
C HIS A 26 0.51 0.07 1.78
N TYR A 27 -0.18 -0.79 2.50
CA TYR A 27 -0.62 -0.54 3.86
C TYR A 27 -0.23 -1.68 4.79
N ALA A 28 0.05 -1.39 6.05
CA ALA A 28 0.27 -2.38 7.10
C ALA A 28 -0.75 -2.18 8.22
N ALA A 29 -1.27 -3.28 8.76
CA ALA A 29 -2.16 -3.24 9.91
C ALA A 29 -1.32 -3.08 11.18
N GLU A 30 -1.66 -2.10 12.01
CA GLU A 30 -1.06 -1.86 13.32
C GLU A 30 -2.09 -2.13 14.42
N LEU A 31 -1.73 -2.94 15.40
CA LEU A 31 -2.55 -3.25 16.56
C LEU A 31 -1.82 -2.95 17.85
N GLY A 32 -2.47 -2.17 18.71
CA GLY A 32 -2.04 -1.93 20.09
C GLY A 32 -2.78 -2.88 21.04
N PHE A 33 -2.03 -3.57 21.91
CA PHE A 33 -2.58 -4.51 22.88
C PHE A 33 -1.77 -4.55 24.17
N TYR A 34 -2.39 -4.99 25.26
CA TYR A 34 -1.74 -5.26 26.53
C TYR A 34 -1.24 -6.71 26.58
N GLN A 35 0.00 -6.86 27.05
CA GLN A 35 0.62 -8.13 27.38
C GLN A 35 1.41 -7.95 28.66
N ASP A 36 1.11 -8.75 29.68
CA ASP A 36 1.76 -8.70 31.00
C ASP A 36 1.74 -7.29 31.62
N GLY A 37 0.60 -6.59 31.49
CA GLY A 37 0.42 -5.22 31.98
C GLY A 37 1.15 -4.14 31.17
N ARG A 38 1.78 -4.49 30.06
CA ARG A 38 2.54 -3.55 29.21
C ARG A 38 1.87 -3.37 27.86
N LEU A 39 1.80 -2.12 27.39
CA LEU A 39 1.36 -1.81 26.04
C LEU A 39 2.40 -2.30 25.02
N ARG A 40 1.93 -3.02 24.00
CA ARG A 40 2.70 -3.56 22.89
C ARG A 40 2.03 -3.18 21.56
N TRP A 41 2.84 -3.15 20.51
CA TRP A 41 2.40 -2.88 19.15
C TRP A 41 2.80 -4.06 18.26
N ASP A 42 1.88 -4.50 17.42
CA ASP A 42 2.11 -5.48 16.36
C ASP A 42 1.75 -4.81 15.04
N VAL A 43 2.76 -4.69 14.16
CA VAL A 43 2.61 -4.12 12.82
C VAL A 43 2.88 -5.25 11.84
N SER A 44 1.94 -5.52 10.94
CA SER A 44 2.11 -6.58 9.97
C SER A 44 1.17 -6.48 8.77
N GLY A 45 1.54 -7.23 7.73
CA GLY A 45 0.84 -7.25 6.46
C GLY A 45 1.45 -6.32 5.42
N ASP A 46 1.00 -6.52 4.20
CA ASP A 46 1.35 -5.72 3.03
C ASP A 46 0.14 -5.70 2.11
N TYR A 47 -0.74 -4.72 2.34
CA TYR A 47 -2.06 -4.66 1.73
C TYR A 47 -2.05 -3.63 0.60
N PRO A 48 -2.51 -3.97 -0.62
CA PRO A 48 -2.47 -3.07 -1.77
C PRO A 48 -3.55 -1.97 -1.72
N THR A 49 -4.44 -1.99 -0.72
CA THR A 49 -5.49 -1.00 -0.53
C THR A 49 -5.75 -0.76 0.96
N PHE A 50 -6.21 0.44 1.28
CA PHE A 50 -6.65 0.78 2.64
C PHE A 50 -7.77 -0.13 3.13
N GLU A 51 -8.76 -0.45 2.30
CA GLU A 51 -9.88 -1.33 2.67
C GLU A 51 -9.44 -2.76 3.01
N ALA A 52 -8.48 -3.32 2.27
CA ALA A 52 -7.93 -4.63 2.58
C ALA A 52 -7.17 -4.62 3.91
N CYS A 53 -6.40 -3.55 4.17
CA CYS A 53 -5.74 -3.36 5.45
C CYS A 53 -6.76 -3.23 6.60
N LYS A 54 -7.80 -2.41 6.41
CA LYS A 54 -8.84 -2.16 7.41
C LYS A 54 -9.55 -3.46 7.79
N ALA A 55 -9.96 -4.25 6.81
CA ALA A 55 -10.59 -5.55 7.06
C ALA A 55 -9.68 -6.47 7.88
N ALA A 56 -8.38 -6.51 7.57
CA ALA A 56 -7.42 -7.33 8.31
C ALA A 56 -7.14 -6.79 9.72
N ALA A 57 -7.01 -5.47 9.88
CA ALA A 57 -6.80 -4.80 11.16
C ALA A 57 -7.98 -5.03 12.10
N VAL A 58 -9.21 -4.87 11.61
CA VAL A 58 -10.45 -5.14 12.37
C VAL A 58 -10.56 -6.61 12.74
N ALA A 59 -10.36 -7.53 11.79
CA ALA A 59 -10.46 -8.97 12.07
C ALA A 59 -9.48 -9.42 13.17
N ARG A 60 -8.25 -8.89 13.16
CA ARG A 60 -7.28 -9.16 14.22
C ARG A 60 -7.64 -8.46 15.50
N HIS A 61 -8.09 -7.21 15.44
CA HIS A 61 -8.50 -6.45 16.61
C HIS A 61 -9.55 -7.22 17.41
N GLU A 62 -10.56 -7.77 16.74
CA GLU A 62 -11.58 -8.62 17.36
C GLU A 62 -11.01 -9.87 18.05
N VAL A 63 -9.93 -10.47 17.55
CA VAL A 63 -9.25 -11.58 18.22
C VAL A 63 -8.66 -11.12 19.56
N TYR A 64 -8.02 -9.95 19.60
CA TYR A 64 -7.44 -9.40 20.83
C TYR A 64 -8.51 -8.87 21.81
N VAL A 65 -9.62 -8.32 21.30
CA VAL A 65 -10.81 -7.98 22.12
C VAL A 65 -11.30 -9.21 22.85
N ARG A 66 -11.49 -10.34 22.14
CA ARG A 66 -11.95 -11.60 22.75
C ARG A 66 -10.99 -12.17 23.79
N GLN A 67 -9.72 -11.78 23.76
CA GLN A 67 -8.72 -12.17 24.75
C GLN A 67 -8.64 -11.18 25.93
N GLY A 68 -9.40 -10.08 25.93
CA GLY A 68 -9.33 -9.04 26.96
C GLY A 68 -8.02 -8.23 26.92
N ARG A 69 -7.38 -8.15 25.74
CA ARG A 69 -6.03 -7.58 25.58
C ARG A 69 -5.99 -6.32 24.73
N GLU A 70 -7.09 -5.89 24.16
CA GLU A 70 -7.08 -4.87 23.11
C GLU A 70 -7.02 -3.43 23.63
N PHE A 71 -6.44 -2.55 22.81
CA PHE A 71 -6.46 -1.09 23.04
C PHE A 71 -6.83 -0.29 21.78
N SER A 72 -6.29 -0.65 20.60
CA SER A 72 -6.48 0.14 19.38
C SER A 72 -6.04 -0.61 18.12
N TRP A 73 -6.55 -0.21 16.95
CA TRP A 73 -6.04 -0.59 15.64
C TRP A 73 -5.88 0.62 14.71
N ALA A 74 -5.07 0.47 13.67
CA ALA A 74 -4.91 1.41 12.57
C ALA A 74 -4.34 0.74 11.32
N CYS A 75 -4.38 1.45 10.19
CA CYS A 75 -3.60 1.16 9.00
C CYS A 75 -2.50 2.20 8.81
N LEU A 76 -1.29 1.75 8.53
CA LEU A 76 -0.13 2.58 8.26
C LEU A 76 0.16 2.55 6.77
N LEU A 77 0.36 3.70 6.15
CA LEU A 77 0.87 3.77 4.78
C LEU A 77 2.34 3.34 4.76
N LYS A 78 2.62 2.27 4.03
CA LYS A 78 3.96 1.71 3.83
C LYS A 78 4.55 2.26 2.54
N ASP A 79 5.68 2.92 2.67
CA ASP A 79 6.52 3.29 1.54
C ASP A 79 7.09 1.99 0.91
N PRO A 80 6.81 1.71 -0.38
CA PRO A 80 7.27 0.49 -1.02
C PRO A 80 8.78 0.47 -1.31
N ALA A 81 9.43 1.64 -1.39
CA ALA A 81 10.87 1.75 -1.67
C ALA A 81 11.71 1.61 -0.40
N THR A 82 11.27 2.19 0.72
CA THR A 82 12.03 2.18 1.98
C THR A 82 11.50 1.15 3.00
N GLY A 83 10.28 0.67 2.81
CA GLY A 83 9.56 -0.14 3.81
C GLY A 83 9.15 0.66 5.05
N ALA A 84 9.39 1.98 5.07
CA ALA A 84 9.03 2.83 6.19
C ALA A 84 7.52 2.99 6.28
N TYR A 85 7.03 3.18 7.51
CA TYR A 85 5.63 3.47 7.77
C TYR A 85 5.43 4.96 7.97
N SER A 86 4.38 5.48 7.34
CA SER A 86 3.93 6.86 7.40
C SER A 86 2.41 6.85 7.60
N HIS A 87 1.83 7.99 8.00
CA HIS A 87 0.38 8.26 8.07
C HIS A 87 -0.52 7.15 8.68
N ARG A 88 -1.17 7.47 9.79
CA ARG A 88 -2.04 6.53 10.50
C ARG A 88 -3.51 6.76 10.16
N TYR A 89 -4.17 5.73 9.62
CA TYR A 89 -5.58 5.76 9.21
C TYR A 89 -6.43 4.82 10.08
N ARG A 90 -7.72 5.14 10.24
CA ARG A 90 -8.73 4.33 10.95
C ARG A 90 -10.03 4.31 10.14
#